data_AF-A0A5T1VA95-F1
#
_entry.id   AF-A0A5T1VA95-F1
#
_cell.length_a   1.000
_cell.length_b   1.000
_cell.length_c   1.000
_cell.angle_alpha   90.00
_cell.angle_beta   90.00
_cell.angle_gamma   90.00
#
_symmetry.space_group_name_H-M   'P 1'
#
loop_
_entity.id
_entity.type
_entity.pdbx_description
1 polymer ?
#
loop_
_entity_poly.entity_id
_entity_poly.type
_entity_poly.pdbx_seq_one_letter_code
_entity_poly.pdbx_strand_id
1 'polypeptide(L)'
;MDFFFVEYRDPLVGLIILTILVFVVAVANYIWKIFANKDEEQKLEKFIKKFEMDNAHKELLRNSSLSFGNLSFLAEIFTKSGEFEKATQIYLIALEKCKDKQEREFIFLSLAKVYFKAGFLERAKEVLLQALKLRPRNIQALKLLKIVYLKLRSYKENLELLECLFELNEDVQKEHDFIKALELCTFNITD
;
A
#
# COMPACT_ATOMS: atom_id res chain seq x y z
N MET A 1 -34.36 6.53 46.61
CA MET A 1 -33.41 7.47 45.95
C MET A 1 -33.89 7.57 44.52
N ASP A 2 -34.97 8.32 44.36
CA ASP A 2 -35.87 8.29 43.22
C ASP A 2 -35.75 9.61 42.49
N PHE A 3 -34.88 9.68 41.49
CA PHE A 3 -34.83 10.81 40.55
C PHE A 3 -34.29 10.38 39.17
N PHE A 4 -34.65 9.17 38.72
CA PHE A 4 -34.35 8.67 37.37
C PHE A 4 -35.64 8.48 36.55
N PHE A 5 -36.48 9.50 36.48
CA PHE A 5 -37.47 9.63 35.41
C PHE A 5 -37.56 11.11 35.05
N VAL A 6 -36.62 11.56 34.21
CA VAL A 6 -36.83 12.80 33.45
C VAL A 6 -38.07 12.56 32.61
N GLU A 7 -39.09 13.39 32.83
CA GLU A 7 -40.39 13.32 32.17
C GLU A 7 -40.20 13.52 30.66
N TYR A 8 -40.05 12.40 29.96
CA TYR A 8 -39.72 12.29 28.54
C TYR A 8 -40.97 12.59 27.71
N ARG A 9 -41.39 13.86 27.69
CA ARG A 9 -42.61 14.29 26.99
C ARG A 9 -42.43 15.54 26.13
N ASP A 10 -41.26 16.17 26.20
CA ASP A 10 -40.97 17.39 25.45
C ASP A 10 -40.06 17.11 24.24
N PRO A 11 -40.55 17.28 22.99
CA PRO A 11 -39.78 16.97 21.78
C PRO A 11 -38.48 17.79 21.65
N LEU A 12 -38.36 18.93 22.34
CA LEU A 12 -37.16 19.76 22.34
C LEU A 12 -35.98 19.08 23.07
N VAL A 13 -36.23 18.38 24.17
CA VAL A 13 -35.18 17.69 24.94
C VAL A 13 -34.60 16.52 24.16
N GLY A 14 -35.45 15.77 23.45
CA GLY A 14 -35.02 14.70 22.54
C GLY A 14 -34.11 15.23 21.41
N LEU A 15 -34.45 16.39 20.85
CA LEU A 15 -33.66 17.04 19.80
C LEU A 15 -32.28 17.49 20.34
N ILE A 16 -32.22 18.04 21.56
CA ILE A 16 -30.96 18.42 22.22
C ILE A 16 -30.07 17.18 22.41
N ILE A 17 -30.60 16.09 22.96
CA ILE A 17 -29.82 14.85 23.18
C ILE A 17 -29.30 14.29 21.84
N LEU A 18 -30.13 14.30 20.79
CA LEU A 18 -29.73 13.85 19.45
C LEU A 18 -28.61 14.73 18.87
N THR A 19 -28.69 16.05 19.01
CA THR A 19 -27.62 16.95 18.53
C THR A 19 -26.31 16.74 19.29
N ILE A 20 -26.36 16.51 20.61
CA ILE A 20 -25.18 16.19 21.41
C ILE A 20 -24.59 14.84 20.99
N LEU A 21 -25.42 13.82 20.76
CA LEU A 21 -24.96 12.51 20.30
C LEU A 21 -24.22 12.60 18.97
N VAL A 22 -24.80 13.30 17.98
CA VAL A 22 -24.17 13.52 16.67
C VAL A 22 -22.84 14.28 16.83
N PHE A 23 -22.80 15.29 17.70
CA PHE A 23 -21.57 16.04 17.97
C PHE A 23 -20.49 15.16 18.61
N VAL A 24 -20.83 14.31 19.58
CA VAL A 24 -19.90 13.37 20.21
C VAL A 24 -19.34 12.39 19.19
N VAL A 25 -20.18 11.83 18.32
CA VAL A 25 -19.73 10.93 17.24
C VAL A 25 -18.79 11.66 16.27
N ALA A 26 -19.09 12.90 15.91
CA ALA A 26 -18.24 13.70 15.03
C ALA A 26 -16.86 13.99 15.66
N VAL A 27 -16.83 14.37 16.94
CA VAL A 27 -15.58 14.63 17.69
C VAL A 27 -14.77 13.34 17.84
N ALA A 28 -15.42 12.23 18.20
CA ALA A 28 -14.76 10.93 18.30
C ALA A 28 -14.13 10.51 16.96
N ASN A 29 -14.87 10.67 15.85
CA ASN A 29 -14.37 10.38 14.50
C ASN A 29 -13.19 11.30 14.11
N TYR A 30 -13.24 12.59 14.45
CA TYR A 30 -12.16 13.54 14.20
C TYR A 30 -10.87 13.18 14.95
N ILE A 31 -10.98 12.89 16.25
CA ILE A 31 -9.85 12.47 17.08
C ILE A 31 -9.27 11.16 16.53
N TRP A 32 -10.13 10.18 16.22
CA TRP A 32 -9.70 8.90 15.66
C TRP A 32 -8.94 9.08 14.35
N LYS A 33 -9.40 9.95 13.46
CA LYS A 33 -8.73 10.26 12.19
C LYS A 33 -7.31 10.82 12.39
N ILE A 34 -7.12 11.71 13.36
CA ILE A 34 -5.79 12.27 13.64
C ILE A 34 -4.84 11.19 14.17
N PHE A 35 -5.31 10.36 15.10
CA PHE A 35 -4.51 9.25 15.63
C PHE A 35 -4.17 8.23 14.54
N ALA A 36 -5.14 7.86 13.70
CA ALA A 36 -4.93 6.95 12.58
C ALA A 36 -3.91 7.50 11.57
N ASN A 37 -3.98 8.80 11.23
CA ASN A 37 -3.02 9.44 10.35
C ASN A 37 -1.59 9.40 10.91
N LYS A 38 -1.41 9.70 12.21
CA LYS A 38 -0.08 9.62 12.85
C LYS A 38 0.50 8.21 12.83
N ASP A 39 -0.32 7.19 13.07
CA ASP A 39 0.11 5.79 13.01
C ASP A 39 0.46 5.36 11.57
N GLU A 40 -0.31 5.78 10.56
CA GLU A 40 0.02 5.57 9.14
C GLU A 40 1.36 6.21 8.76
N GLU A 41 1.62 7.46 9.19
CA GLU A 41 2.88 8.16 8.93
C GLU A 41 4.07 7.47 9.60
N GLN A 42 3.94 7.03 10.86
CA GLN A 42 5.01 6.30 11.55
C GLN A 42 5.32 4.95 10.88
N LYS A 43 4.29 4.25 10.39
CA LYS A 43 4.47 3.01 9.61
C LYS A 43 5.20 3.27 8.31
N LEU A 44 4.87 4.37 7.62
CA LEU A 44 5.57 4.79 6.40
C LEU A 44 7.03 5.15 6.68
N GLU A 45 7.30 5.92 7.74
CA GLU A 45 8.67 6.30 8.12
C GLU A 45 9.52 5.06 8.45
N LYS A 46 8.98 4.13 9.25
CA LYS A 46 9.63 2.85 9.55
C LYS A 46 9.88 2.02 8.28
N PHE A 47 8.93 2.00 7.36
CA PHE A 47 9.09 1.35 6.06
C PHE A 47 10.24 2.00 5.29
N ILE A 48 10.23 3.31 5.12
CA ILE A 48 11.28 4.04 4.38
C ILE A 48 12.64 3.73 4.99
N LYS A 49 12.79 3.88 6.31
CA LYS A 49 14.04 3.57 7.02
C LYS A 49 14.52 2.12 6.85
N LYS A 50 13.61 1.15 6.72
CA LYS A 50 13.95 -0.26 6.44
C LYS A 50 14.59 -0.44 5.06
N PHE A 51 14.16 0.34 4.06
CA PHE A 51 14.60 0.22 2.67
C PHE A 51 15.68 1.21 2.26
N GLU A 52 15.96 2.20 3.11
CA GLU A 52 17.02 3.18 2.91
C GLU A 52 18.41 2.53 2.95
N MET A 53 19.28 2.97 2.04
CA MET A 53 20.72 2.70 2.06
C MET A 53 21.42 4.01 2.46
N ASP A 54 22.42 3.96 3.33
CA ASP A 54 23.17 5.15 3.75
C ASP A 54 23.99 5.68 2.57
N ASN A 55 23.65 6.88 2.08
CA ASN A 55 24.32 7.52 0.95
C ASN A 55 24.39 9.04 1.10
N ALA A 56 25.54 9.62 0.76
CA ALA A 56 25.89 11.03 0.98
C ALA A 56 25.02 12.04 0.21
N HIS A 57 24.44 11.65 -0.93
CA HIS A 57 23.64 12.56 -1.78
C HIS A 57 22.17 12.70 -1.36
N LYS A 58 21.75 11.95 -0.34
CA LYS A 58 20.36 11.89 0.16
C LYS A 58 19.87 13.25 0.68
N GLU A 59 20.69 13.93 1.46
CA GLU A 59 20.32 15.23 2.06
C GLU A 59 20.10 16.30 1.00
N LEU A 60 20.89 16.29 -0.08
CA LEU A 60 20.75 17.24 -1.18
C LEU A 60 19.38 17.10 -1.87
N LEU A 61 18.95 15.86 -2.14
CA LEU A 61 17.68 15.58 -2.78
C LEU A 61 16.49 15.83 -1.84
N ARG A 62 16.62 15.53 -0.54
CA ARG A 62 15.58 15.85 0.46
C ARG A 62 15.38 17.37 0.61
N ASN A 63 16.47 18.12 0.70
CA ASN A 63 16.45 19.57 0.90
C ASN A 63 16.07 20.35 -0.37
N SER A 64 16.13 19.70 -1.54
CA SER A 64 15.69 20.32 -2.79
C SER A 64 14.18 20.63 -2.77
N SER A 65 13.76 21.73 -3.41
CA SER A 65 12.35 22.11 -3.57
C SER A 65 11.59 21.25 -4.61
N LEU A 66 12.13 20.08 -4.98
CA LEU A 66 11.54 19.22 -5.98
C LEU A 66 10.17 18.68 -5.53
N SER A 67 9.20 18.82 -6.43
CA SER A 67 7.86 18.26 -6.27
C SER A 67 7.86 16.74 -6.40
N PHE A 68 6.78 16.11 -5.92
CA PHE A 68 6.49 14.70 -6.14
C PHE A 68 6.61 14.29 -7.61
N GLY A 69 6.03 15.08 -8.53
CA GLY A 69 6.02 14.75 -9.96
C GLY A 69 7.44 14.78 -10.56
N ASN A 70 8.25 15.78 -10.16
CA ASN A 70 9.63 15.91 -10.61
C ASN A 70 10.49 14.74 -10.14
N LEU A 71 10.36 14.35 -8.86
CA LEU A 71 11.07 13.19 -8.30
C LEU A 71 10.64 11.89 -8.98
N SER A 72 9.33 11.71 -9.19
CA SER A 72 8.79 10.54 -9.89
C SER A 72 9.36 10.39 -11.30
N PHE A 73 9.38 11.48 -12.06
CA PHE A 73 9.93 11.49 -13.43
C PHE A 73 11.43 11.20 -13.44
N LEU A 74 12.19 11.81 -12.53
CA LEU A 74 13.62 11.57 -12.41
C LEU A 74 13.93 10.10 -12.06
N ALA A 75 13.18 9.53 -11.11
CA ALA A 75 13.32 8.13 -10.74
C ALA A 75 12.97 7.19 -11.91
N GLU A 76 11.96 7.54 -12.72
CA GLU A 76 11.63 6.79 -13.93
C GLU A 76 12.78 6.81 -14.95
N ILE A 77 13.45 7.95 -15.15
CA ILE A 77 14.63 8.05 -16.02
C ILE A 77 15.73 7.12 -15.53
N PHE A 78 16.09 7.16 -14.25
CA PHE A 78 17.10 6.27 -13.67
C PHE A 78 16.69 4.79 -13.74
N THR A 79 15.38 4.50 -13.62
CA THR A 79 14.86 3.13 -13.80
C THR A 79 15.07 2.64 -15.24
N LYS A 80 14.90 3.53 -16.23
CA LYS A 80 15.12 3.22 -17.65
C LYS A 80 16.61 3.12 -17.99
N SER A 81 17.48 3.89 -17.32
CA SER A 81 18.93 3.81 -17.49
C SER A 81 19.55 2.57 -16.82
N GLY A 82 18.78 1.84 -16.01
CA GLY A 82 19.26 0.65 -15.28
C GLY A 82 19.96 0.98 -13.96
N GLU A 83 20.02 2.25 -13.59
CA GLU A 83 20.57 2.73 -12.31
C GLU A 83 19.55 2.54 -11.19
N PHE A 84 19.25 1.29 -10.88
CA PHE A 84 18.17 0.93 -9.96
C PHE A 84 18.37 1.47 -8.55
N GLU A 85 19.60 1.54 -8.05
CA GLU A 85 19.89 2.06 -6.71
C GLU A 85 19.56 3.55 -6.58
N LYS A 86 19.85 4.35 -7.60
CA LYS A 86 19.47 5.77 -7.61
C LYS A 86 17.96 5.92 -7.75
N ALA A 87 17.35 5.11 -8.63
CA ALA A 87 15.90 5.13 -8.81
C ALA A 87 15.15 4.80 -7.51
N THR A 88 15.59 3.77 -6.76
CA THR A 88 14.95 3.42 -5.48
C THR A 88 15.08 4.55 -4.47
N GLN A 89 16.25 5.17 -4.34
CA GLN A 89 16.45 6.31 -3.42
C GLN A 89 15.53 7.49 -3.76
N ILE A 90 15.44 7.85 -5.03
CA ILE A 90 14.59 8.98 -5.46
C ILE A 90 13.11 8.66 -5.20
N TYR A 91 12.68 7.42 -5.44
CA TYR A 91 11.32 6.99 -5.10
C TYR A 91 11.06 6.98 -3.58
N LEU A 92 12.03 6.61 -2.75
CA LEU A 92 11.90 6.69 -1.28
C LEU A 92 11.74 8.15 -0.82
N ILE A 93 12.50 9.09 -1.39
CA ILE A 93 12.34 10.52 -1.12
C ILE A 93 10.98 11.04 -1.64
N ALA A 94 10.52 10.53 -2.79
CA ALA A 94 9.19 10.87 -3.31
C ALA A 94 8.06 10.38 -2.37
N LEU A 95 8.23 9.25 -1.69
CA LEU A 95 7.28 8.77 -0.67
C LEU A 95 7.21 9.70 0.55
N GLU A 96 8.31 10.33 0.95
CA GLU A 96 8.31 11.31 2.05
C GLU A 96 7.53 12.57 1.70
N LYS A 97 7.51 12.95 0.43
CA LYS A 97 6.87 14.18 -0.06
C LYS A 97 5.45 13.99 -0.57
N CYS A 98 4.98 12.75 -0.71
CA CYS A 98 3.62 12.47 -1.17
C CYS A 98 2.58 12.94 -0.13
N LYS A 99 1.48 13.52 -0.61
CA LYS A 99 0.42 14.04 0.27
C LYS A 99 -0.80 13.13 0.28
N ASP A 100 -1.07 12.49 -0.85
CA ASP A 100 -2.30 11.74 -1.06
C ASP A 100 -2.06 10.23 -1.21
N LYS A 101 -3.09 9.45 -0.87
CA LYS A 101 -3.06 7.97 -0.98
C LYS A 101 -2.82 7.49 -2.42
N GLN A 102 -3.32 8.23 -3.41
CA GLN A 102 -3.13 7.89 -4.83
C GLN A 102 -1.66 8.08 -5.27
N GLU A 103 -1.04 9.19 -4.86
CA GLU A 103 0.39 9.44 -5.11
C GLU A 103 1.25 8.36 -4.46
N ARG A 104 0.96 8.03 -3.19
CA ARG A 104 1.68 6.99 -2.45
C ARG A 104 1.55 5.61 -3.11
N GLU A 105 0.34 5.26 -3.57
CA GLU A 105 0.06 4.02 -4.29
C GLU A 105 0.86 3.94 -5.61
N PHE A 106 0.88 5.03 -6.38
CA PHE A 106 1.67 5.14 -7.60
C PHE A 106 3.17 4.93 -7.33
N ILE A 107 3.72 5.53 -6.27
CA ILE A 107 5.14 5.37 -5.96
C ILE A 107 5.44 3.95 -5.49
N PHE A 108 4.61 3.34 -4.65
CA PHE A 108 4.83 1.94 -4.27
C PHE A 108 4.82 1.02 -5.49
N LEU A 109 3.87 1.19 -6.41
CA LEU A 109 3.86 0.42 -7.65
C LEU A 109 5.13 0.66 -8.49
N SER A 110 5.60 1.90 -8.58
CA SER A 110 6.80 2.26 -9.35
C SER A 110 8.08 1.72 -8.71
N LEU A 111 8.23 1.88 -7.39
CA LEU A 111 9.32 1.34 -6.60
C LEU A 111 9.37 -0.19 -6.68
N ALA A 112 8.22 -0.87 -6.64
CA ALA A 112 8.14 -2.31 -6.87
C ALA A 112 8.62 -2.73 -8.26
N LYS A 113 8.28 -1.97 -9.31
CA LYS A 113 8.81 -2.20 -10.67
C LYS A 113 10.33 -2.06 -10.69
N VAL A 114 10.91 -1.09 -9.96
CA VAL A 114 12.37 -0.97 -9.83
C VAL A 114 12.98 -2.19 -9.15
N TYR A 115 12.46 -2.59 -7.98
CA TYR A 115 12.96 -3.78 -7.29
C TYR A 115 12.84 -5.06 -8.11
N PHE A 116 11.73 -5.22 -8.84
CA PHE A 116 11.53 -6.35 -9.73
C PHE A 116 12.57 -6.38 -10.86
N LYS A 117 12.82 -5.24 -11.51
CA LYS A 117 13.84 -5.11 -12.57
C LYS A 117 15.26 -5.34 -12.04
N ALA A 118 15.52 -4.93 -10.80
CA ALA A 118 16.80 -5.13 -10.13
C ALA A 118 16.98 -6.57 -9.59
N GLY A 119 15.96 -7.44 -9.69
CA GLY A 119 16.02 -8.82 -9.22
C GLY A 119 15.73 -9.02 -7.73
N PHE A 120 15.42 -7.96 -6.98
CA PHE A 120 15.08 -8.02 -5.56
C PHE A 120 13.61 -8.44 -5.36
N LEU A 121 13.29 -9.71 -5.64
CA LEU A 121 11.93 -10.24 -5.67
C LEU A 121 11.19 -10.11 -4.32
N GLU A 122 11.84 -10.42 -3.21
CA GLU A 122 11.26 -10.29 -1.87
C GLU A 122 10.91 -8.83 -1.54
N ARG A 123 11.80 -7.89 -1.89
CA ARG A 123 11.54 -6.45 -1.73
C ARG A 123 10.39 -5.99 -2.63
N ALA A 124 10.34 -6.47 -3.86
CA ALA A 124 9.25 -6.16 -4.80
C ALA A 124 7.89 -6.65 -4.25
N LYS A 125 7.83 -7.88 -3.71
CA LYS A 125 6.65 -8.43 -3.04
C LYS A 125 6.20 -7.51 -1.90
N GLU A 126 7.10 -7.20 -0.96
CA GLU A 126 6.76 -6.35 0.20
C GLU A 126 6.19 -5.00 -0.23
N VAL A 127 6.81 -4.35 -1.22
CA VAL A 127 6.39 -3.03 -1.71
C VAL A 127 5.04 -3.11 -2.45
N LEU A 128 4.79 -4.17 -3.23
CA LEU A 128 3.51 -4.39 -3.90
C LEU A 128 2.36 -4.58 -2.90
N LEU A 129 2.62 -5.29 -1.81
CA LEU A 129 1.63 -5.44 -0.74
C LEU A 129 1.28 -4.08 -0.10
N GLN A 130 2.24 -3.14 -0.01
CA GLN A 130 1.93 -1.78 0.44
C GLN A 130 1.08 -1.00 -0.58
N ALA A 131 1.35 -1.15 -1.88
CA ALA A 131 0.50 -0.56 -2.93
C ALA A 131 -0.94 -1.10 -2.85
N LEU A 132 -1.10 -2.41 -2.69
CA LEU A 132 -2.40 -3.07 -2.60
C LEU A 132 -3.15 -2.76 -1.30
N LYS A 133 -2.46 -2.48 -0.19
CA LYS A 133 -3.10 -1.94 1.02
C LYS A 133 -3.78 -0.59 0.78
N LEU A 134 -3.20 0.25 -0.07
CA LEU A 134 -3.79 1.54 -0.42
C LEU A 134 -4.91 1.39 -1.46
N ARG A 135 -4.71 0.52 -2.45
CA ARG A 135 -5.69 0.23 -3.49
C ARG A 135 -5.74 -1.27 -3.81
N PRO A 136 -6.63 -2.04 -3.14
CA PRO A 136 -6.69 -3.50 -3.29
C PRO A 136 -7.01 -3.96 -4.72
N ARG A 137 -7.83 -3.19 -5.45
CA ARG A 137 -8.27 -3.51 -6.82
C ARG A 137 -7.35 -2.94 -7.90
N ASN A 138 -6.08 -2.64 -7.59
CA ASN A 138 -5.15 -2.22 -8.63
C ASN A 138 -4.65 -3.43 -9.45
N ILE A 139 -5.24 -3.59 -10.64
CA ILE A 139 -4.91 -4.65 -11.59
C ILE A 139 -3.40 -4.67 -11.95
N GLN A 140 -2.75 -3.51 -12.11
CA GLN A 140 -1.32 -3.49 -12.43
C GLN A 140 -0.46 -4.04 -11.29
N ALA A 141 -0.79 -3.69 -10.05
CA ALA A 141 -0.09 -4.19 -8.87
C ALA A 141 -0.33 -5.70 -8.68
N LEU A 142 -1.57 -6.16 -8.84
CA LEU A 142 -1.92 -7.59 -8.80
C LEU A 142 -1.19 -8.39 -9.89
N LYS A 143 -1.17 -7.92 -11.14
CA LYS A 143 -0.45 -8.58 -12.23
C LYS A 143 1.06 -8.66 -11.98
N LEU A 144 1.66 -7.59 -11.47
CA LEU A 144 3.09 -7.62 -11.13
C LEU A 144 3.38 -8.55 -9.95
N LEU A 145 2.53 -8.55 -8.93
CA LEU A 145 2.66 -9.43 -7.77
C LEU A 145 2.52 -10.90 -8.16
N LYS A 146 1.63 -11.22 -9.09
CA LYS A 146 1.51 -12.56 -9.68
C LYS A 146 2.83 -13.03 -10.27
N ILE A 147 3.49 -12.18 -11.05
CA ILE A 147 4.78 -12.53 -11.67
C ILE A 147 5.87 -12.68 -10.59
N VAL A 148 5.85 -11.82 -9.57
CA VAL A 148 6.79 -11.89 -8.43
C VAL A 148 6.62 -13.21 -7.66
N TYR A 149 5.39 -13.58 -7.29
CA TYR A 149 5.09 -14.84 -6.61
C TYR A 149 5.48 -16.07 -7.43
N LEU A 150 5.22 -16.05 -8.74
CA LEU A 150 5.67 -17.12 -9.64
C LEU A 150 7.19 -17.28 -9.61
N LYS A 151 7.95 -16.18 -9.67
CA LYS A 151 9.42 -16.21 -9.58
C LYS A 151 9.94 -16.64 -8.21
N LEU A 152 9.21 -16.33 -7.14
CA LEU A 152 9.51 -16.77 -5.77
C LEU A 152 9.07 -18.23 -5.51
N ARG A 153 8.37 -18.87 -6.44
CA ARG A 153 7.74 -20.20 -6.27
C ARG A 153 6.70 -20.22 -5.14
N SER A 154 6.13 -19.07 -4.81
CA SER A 154 5.02 -18.92 -3.86
C SER A 154 3.70 -19.23 -4.55
N TYR A 155 3.48 -20.51 -4.90
CA TYR A 155 2.34 -20.90 -5.74
C TYR A 155 1.00 -20.78 -5.03
N LYS A 156 0.94 -21.04 -3.72
CA LYS A 156 -0.29 -20.94 -2.92
C LYS A 156 -0.84 -19.52 -2.92
N GLU A 157 0.00 -18.56 -2.56
CA GLU A 157 -0.33 -17.13 -2.56
C GLU A 157 -0.63 -16.62 -3.98
N ASN A 158 -0.04 -17.26 -5.00
CA ASN A 158 -0.36 -16.95 -6.39
C ASN A 158 -1.78 -17.37 -6.77
N LEU A 159 -2.23 -18.56 -6.35
CA LEU A 159 -3.59 -19.04 -6.61
C LEU A 159 -4.64 -18.13 -5.98
N GLU A 160 -4.45 -17.74 -4.72
CA GLU A 160 -5.33 -16.77 -4.04
C GLU A 160 -5.38 -15.41 -4.79
N LEU A 161 -4.23 -14.98 -5.31
CA LEU A 161 -4.14 -13.75 -6.09
C LEU A 161 -4.87 -13.85 -7.44
N LEU A 162 -4.90 -15.03 -8.06
CA LEU A 162 -5.65 -15.27 -9.30
C LEU A 162 -7.15 -15.19 -9.08
N GLU A 163 -7.66 -15.63 -7.92
CA GLU A 163 -9.07 -15.44 -7.55
C GLU A 163 -9.42 -13.94 -7.51
N CYS A 164 -8.57 -13.12 -6.90
CA CYS A 164 -8.75 -11.66 -6.89
C CYS A 164 -8.76 -11.06 -8.30
N LEU A 165 -7.93 -11.55 -9.22
CA LEU A 165 -7.91 -11.10 -10.61
C LEU A 165 -9.15 -11.57 -11.39
N PHE A 166 -9.62 -12.78 -11.13
CA PHE A 166 -10.85 -13.32 -11.70
C PHE A 166 -12.07 -12.47 -11.33
N GLU A 167 -12.19 -12.05 -10.06
CA GLU A 167 -13.23 -11.12 -9.60
C GLU A 167 -13.19 -9.75 -10.30
N LEU A 168 -12.05 -9.38 -10.87
CA LEU A 168 -11.87 -8.16 -11.65
C LEU A 168 -12.11 -8.36 -13.16
N ASN A 169 -12.68 -9.50 -13.56
CA ASN A 169 -12.95 -9.91 -14.94
C ASN A 169 -11.70 -10.13 -15.81
N GLU A 170 -10.55 -10.46 -15.21
CA GLU A 170 -9.38 -10.89 -15.96
C GLU A 170 -9.48 -12.38 -16.32
N ASP A 171 -9.12 -12.74 -17.55
CA ASP A 171 -9.04 -14.15 -17.98
C ASP A 171 -7.80 -14.81 -17.41
N VAL A 172 -7.98 -15.55 -16.32
CA VAL A 172 -6.90 -16.20 -15.56
C VAL A 172 -6.97 -17.72 -15.57
N GLN A 173 -7.95 -18.34 -16.26
CA GLN A 173 -8.21 -19.79 -16.15
C GLN A 173 -6.98 -20.63 -16.52
N LYS A 174 -6.34 -20.31 -17.65
CA LYS A 174 -5.13 -21.00 -18.10
C LYS A 174 -3.96 -20.84 -17.12
N GLU A 175 -3.84 -19.65 -16.54
CA GLU A 175 -2.77 -19.35 -15.59
C GLU A 175 -3.02 -20.11 -14.29
N HIS A 176 -4.27 -20.15 -13.82
CA HIS A 176 -4.68 -20.89 -12.64
C HIS A 176 -4.36 -22.38 -12.76
N ASP A 177 -4.77 -23.03 -13.85
CA ASP A 177 -4.47 -24.45 -14.09
C ASP A 177 -2.97 -24.72 -14.13
N PHE A 178 -2.20 -23.83 -14.76
CA PHE A 178 -0.74 -23.94 -14.83
C PHE A 178 -0.08 -23.83 -13.45
N ILE A 179 -0.46 -22.84 -12.64
CA ILE A 179 0.09 -22.66 -11.28
C ILE A 179 -0.29 -23.83 -10.37
N LYS A 180 -1.52 -24.33 -10.47
CA LYS A 180 -1.98 -25.49 -9.71
C LYS A 180 -1.20 -26.75 -10.06
N ALA A 181 -0.89 -26.97 -11.34
CA ALA A 181 -0.04 -28.06 -11.76
C ALA A 181 1.38 -27.95 -11.18
N LEU A 182 1.96 -26.73 -11.18
CA LEU A 182 3.27 -26.49 -10.57
C LEU A 182 3.29 -26.78 -9.07
N GLU A 183 2.25 -26.37 -8.33
CA GLU A 183 2.12 -26.65 -6.90
C GLU A 183 2.13 -28.16 -6.62
N LEU A 184 1.31 -28.93 -7.33
CA LEU A 184 1.23 -30.38 -7.19
C LEU A 184 2.56 -31.08 -7.52
N CYS A 185 3.23 -30.65 -8.60
CA CYS A 185 4.54 -31.18 -8.95
C CYS A 185 5.56 -30.94 -7.83
N THR A 186 5.53 -29.77 -7.18
CA THR A 186 6.47 -29.48 -6.09
C THR A 186 6.19 -30.26 -4.81
N PHE A 187 4.91 -30.52 -4.50
CA PHE A 187 4.53 -31.32 -3.34
C PHE A 187 5.03 -32.78 -3.46
N ASN A 188 4.90 -33.38 -4.64
CA ASN A 188 5.33 -34.75 -4.91
C ASN A 188 6.86 -34.95 -4.95
N ILE A 189 7.67 -33.88 -4.94
CA ILE A 189 9.15 -33.96 -4.95
C ILE A 189 9.72 -33.87 -3.52
N THR A 190 8.94 -33.36 -2.57
CA THR A 190 9.36 -33.16 -1.17
C THR A 190 9.01 -34.31 -0.24
N ASP A 191 8.21 -35.27 -0.70
CA ASP A 191 7.89 -36.55 -0.05
C ASP A 191 8.73 -37.69 -0.65
#